data_AF-A0A9E2LLJ9-F1
#
_entry.id   AF-A0A9E2LLJ9-F1
#
_cell.length_a   1.000
_cell.length_b   1.000
_cell.length_c   1.000
_cell.angle_alpha   90.00
_cell.angle_beta   90.00
_cell.angle_gamma   90.00
#
_symmetry.space_group_name_H-M   'P 1'
#
loop_
_entity.id
_entity.type
_entity.pdbx_description
1 polymer ?
#
loop_
_entity_poly.entity_id
_entity_poly.type
_entity_poly.pdbx_seq_one_letter_code
_entity_poly.pdbx_strand_id
1 'polypeptide(L)'
;MCEVIQEFKPWNQAVVFSITIGKVSCFTSFDPVPEKTYIYHNWYCRDTLSKQMKLFLQPPSWATFSSIQFREADKGIWRVEITDPEGNIFYILRFSITD
;
A
#
# COMPACT_ATOMS: atom_id res chain seq x y z
N MET A 1 1.73 3.67 -5.54
CA MET A 1 0.89 4.47 -4.61
C MET A 1 -0.03 5.35 -5.43
N CYS A 2 -1.24 5.63 -4.95
CA CYS A 2 -2.21 6.45 -5.68
C CYS A 2 -3.23 7.11 -4.75
N GLU A 3 -3.88 8.17 -5.21
CA GLU A 3 -4.91 8.87 -4.44
C GLU A 3 -6.21 8.05 -4.39
N VAL A 4 -6.59 7.50 -5.55
CA VAL A 4 -7.89 6.84 -5.74
C VAL A 4 -7.70 5.48 -6.40
N ILE A 5 -8.53 4.53 -6.01
CA ILE A 5 -8.74 3.28 -6.75
C ILE A 5 -10.11 3.39 -7.41
N GLN A 6 -10.14 3.33 -8.74
CA GLN A 6 -11.37 3.38 -9.53
C GLN A 6 -11.32 2.25 -10.55
N GLU A 7 -12.41 1.48 -10.64
CA GLU A 7 -12.50 0.31 -11.53
C GLU A 7 -11.33 -0.67 -11.36
N PHE A 8 -10.92 -0.92 -10.12
CA PHE A 8 -9.76 -1.76 -9.77
C PHE A 8 -8.43 -1.31 -10.35
N LYS A 9 -8.30 -0.02 -10.72
CA LYS A 9 -7.07 0.58 -11.21
C LYS A 9 -6.64 1.77 -10.35
N PRO A 10 -5.32 1.97 -10.17
CA PRO A 10 -4.81 3.14 -9.47
C PRO A 10 -4.90 4.40 -10.33
N TRP A 11 -5.53 5.44 -9.80
CA TRP A 11 -5.65 6.77 -10.42
C TRP A 11 -4.85 7.80 -9.63
N ASN A 12 -4.25 8.76 -10.33
CA ASN A 12 -3.32 9.75 -9.77
C ASN A 12 -2.19 9.06 -8.99
N GLN A 13 -1.39 8.27 -9.72
CA GLN A 13 -0.22 7.63 -9.15
C GLN A 13 0.87 8.67 -8.90
N ALA A 14 1.41 8.67 -7.68
CA ALA A 14 2.46 9.61 -7.28
C ALA A 14 3.33 9.02 -6.16
N VAL A 15 4.40 9.73 -5.83
CA VAL A 15 5.29 9.46 -4.68
C VAL A 15 5.26 10.59 -3.65
N VAL A 16 4.58 11.69 -3.97
CA VAL A 16 4.30 12.81 -3.07
C VAL A 16 2.81 13.07 -3.14
N PHE A 17 2.17 13.17 -1.98
CA PHE A 17 0.74 13.42 -1.87
C PHE A 17 0.51 14.58 -0.91
N SER A 18 -0.42 15.47 -1.26
CA SER A 18 -0.87 16.51 -0.33
C SER A 18 -1.74 15.89 0.77
N ILE A 19 -1.56 16.40 2.00
CA ILE A 19 -2.38 16.05 3.15
C ILE A 19 -3.87 16.36 2.92
N THR A 20 -4.17 17.32 2.03
CA THR A 20 -5.54 17.72 1.68
C THR A 20 -6.33 16.60 1.00
N ILE A 21 -5.65 15.68 0.31
CA ILE A 21 -6.27 14.49 -0.30
C ILE A 21 -6.79 13.54 0.81
N GLY A 22 -6.15 13.56 1.98
CA GLY A 22 -6.57 12.86 3.19
C GLY A 22 -6.44 11.34 3.15
N LYS A 23 -6.20 10.73 2.00
CA LYS A 23 -6.10 9.27 1.81
C LYS A 23 -5.09 8.92 0.73
N VAL A 24 -4.26 7.91 0.99
CA VAL A 24 -3.42 7.28 -0.03
C VAL A 24 -3.65 5.78 -0.02
N SER A 25 -3.62 5.19 -1.22
CA SER A 25 -3.81 3.76 -1.44
C SER A 25 -2.54 3.13 -2.01
N CYS A 26 -2.22 1.92 -1.52
CA CYS A 26 -1.22 1.04 -2.10
C CYS A 26 -1.96 -0.04 -2.87
N PHE A 27 -1.91 0.04 -4.20
CA PHE A 27 -2.40 -0.99 -5.12
C PHE A 27 -1.26 -1.96 -5.45
N THR A 28 -1.58 -3.26 -5.43
CA THR A 28 -0.64 -4.33 -5.71
C THR A 28 -1.33 -5.38 -6.56
N SER A 29 -0.65 -5.87 -7.60
CA SER A 29 -1.14 -6.92 -8.47
C SER A 29 -0.11 -8.02 -8.58
N PHE A 30 -0.56 -9.26 -8.51
CA PHE A 30 0.25 -10.46 -8.71
C PHE A 30 -0.30 -11.25 -9.88
N ASP A 31 0.59 -11.61 -10.80
CA ASP A 31 0.31 -12.49 -11.92
C ASP A 31 1.62 -13.24 -12.26
N PRO A 32 1.74 -14.54 -11.95
CA PRO A 32 0.69 -15.41 -11.40
C PRO A 32 0.58 -15.37 -9.87
N VAL A 33 -0.56 -15.87 -9.37
CA VAL A 33 -0.83 -16.30 -8.00
C VAL A 33 -1.00 -17.84 -8.04
N PRO A 34 0.03 -18.62 -7.65
CA PRO A 34 0.01 -20.07 -7.83
C PRO A 34 -1.07 -20.79 -7.01
N GLU A 35 -1.33 -20.30 -5.80
CA GLU A 35 -2.32 -20.86 -4.87
C GLU A 35 -2.98 -19.76 -4.03
N LYS A 36 -4.09 -20.11 -3.36
CA LYS A 36 -4.77 -19.17 -2.45
C LYS A 36 -3.85 -18.84 -1.28
N THR A 37 -3.44 -17.59 -1.20
CA THR A 37 -2.53 -17.11 -0.17
C THR A 37 -2.93 -15.70 0.29
N TYR A 38 -2.08 -15.06 1.07
CA TYR A 38 -2.24 -13.67 1.47
C TYR A 38 -0.88 -12.99 1.57
N ILE A 39 -0.93 -11.67 1.48
CA ILE A 39 0.21 -10.77 1.72
C ILE A 39 -0.14 -9.79 2.83
N TYR A 40 0.89 -9.12 3.34
CA TYR A 40 0.75 -7.97 4.21
C TYR A 40 1.18 -6.71 3.49
N HIS A 41 0.37 -5.66 3.62
CA HIS A 41 0.85 -4.29 3.46
C HIS A 41 1.22 -3.75 4.85
N ASN A 42 2.52 -3.59 5.09
CA ASN A 42 3.08 -3.03 6.31
C ASN A 42 3.40 -1.56 6.08
N TRP A 43 2.59 -0.66 6.64
CA TRP A 43 2.72 0.78 6.53
C TRP A 43 3.61 1.31 7.65
N TYR A 44 4.71 1.96 7.30
CA TYR A 44 5.63 2.56 8.24
C TYR A 44 5.66 4.08 8.07
N CYS A 45 5.64 4.78 9.20
CA CYS A 45 5.92 6.21 9.30
C CYS A 45 7.25 6.37 10.03
N ARG A 46 8.23 7.02 9.40
CA ARG A 46 9.57 7.26 10.00
C ARG A 46 10.16 5.98 10.63
N ASP A 47 10.21 4.92 9.84
CA ASP A 47 10.71 3.58 10.21
C ASP A 47 9.91 2.84 11.30
N THR A 48 8.82 3.42 11.83
CA THR A 48 7.94 2.79 12.82
C THR A 48 6.71 2.19 12.15
N LEU A 49 6.39 0.93 12.43
CA LEU A 49 5.20 0.27 11.90
C LEU A 49 3.94 0.97 12.44
N SER A 50 3.20 1.63 11.55
CA SER A 50 1.95 2.32 11.87
C SER A 50 0.76 1.38 11.73
N LYS A 51 0.70 0.60 10.65
CA LYS A 51 -0.43 -0.31 10.39
C LYS A 51 0.01 -1.50 9.55
N GLN A 52 -0.43 -2.69 9.93
CA GLN A 52 -0.32 -3.90 9.13
C GLN A 52 -1.71 -4.29 8.60
N MET A 53 -1.81 -4.62 7.31
CA MET A 53 -3.07 -5.00 6.67
C MET A 53 -2.89 -6.31 5.91
N LYS A 54 -3.64 -7.35 6.31
CA LYS A 54 -3.68 -8.65 5.64
C LYS A 54 -4.61 -8.60 4.43
N LEU A 55 -4.11 -8.99 3.26
CA LEU A 55 -4.85 -8.96 2.00
C LEU A 55 -4.76 -10.34 1.32
N PHE A 56 -5.90 -10.95 1.05
CA PHE A 56 -5.97 -12.27 0.41
C PHE A 56 -5.77 -12.17 -1.11
N LEU A 57 -5.09 -13.16 -1.67
CA LEU A 57 -4.86 -13.33 -3.11
C LEU A 57 -5.54 -14.63 -3.59
N GLN A 58 -6.13 -14.62 -4.77
CA GLN A 58 -6.72 -15.81 -5.39
C GLN A 58 -6.03 -16.12 -6.73
N PRO A 59 -5.85 -17.40 -7.09
CA PRO A 59 -5.38 -17.80 -8.43
C PRO A 59 -6.37 -17.41 -9.55
N PRO A 60 -5.90 -17.34 -10.80
CA PRO A 60 -4.49 -17.45 -11.23
C PRO A 60 -3.74 -16.13 -11.15
N SER A 61 -4.45 -15.01 -10.99
CA SER A 61 -3.90 -13.67 -10.81
C SER A 61 -4.87 -12.85 -9.98
N TRP A 62 -4.33 -11.92 -9.18
CA TRP A 62 -5.15 -11.13 -8.28
C TRP A 62 -4.56 -9.74 -8.05
N ALA A 63 -5.44 -8.76 -8.01
CA ALA A 63 -5.12 -7.41 -7.57
C ALA A 63 -5.81 -7.12 -6.23
N THR A 64 -5.09 -6.43 -5.36
CA THR A 64 -5.59 -6.00 -4.06
C THR A 64 -5.06 -4.61 -3.75
N PHE A 65 -5.67 -3.95 -2.77
CA PHE A 65 -5.19 -2.68 -2.30
C PHE A 65 -5.49 -2.51 -0.83
N SER A 66 -4.72 -1.63 -0.20
CA SER A 66 -5.05 -1.09 1.10
C SER A 66 -4.95 0.42 1.08
N SER A 67 -5.71 1.08 1.94
CA SER A 67 -5.69 2.54 2.06
C SER A 67 -5.54 2.93 3.52
N ILE A 68 -4.83 4.03 3.75
CA ILE A 68 -4.78 4.70 5.06
C ILE A 68 -5.18 6.17 4.88
N GLN A 69 -5.82 6.71 5.91
CA GLN A 69 -6.12 8.14 6.00
C GLN A 69 -4.99 8.82 6.77
N PHE A 70 -4.65 10.05 6.37
CA PHE A 70 -3.59 10.83 6.99
C PHE A 70 -4.16 12.05 7.69
N ARG A 71 -3.56 12.39 8.83
CA ARG A 71 -3.81 13.63 9.58
C ARG A 71 -2.58 14.53 9.48
N GLU A 72 -2.71 15.78 9.88
CA GLU A 72 -1.59 16.73 9.92
C GLU A 72 -0.33 16.18 10.62
N ALA A 73 -0.51 15.45 11.72
CA ALA A 73 0.57 14.82 12.47
C ALA A 73 1.29 13.69 11.72
N ASP A 74 0.66 13.14 10.69
CA ASP A 74 1.15 12.02 9.89
C ASP A 74 2.02 12.48 8.70
N LYS A 75 2.28 13.78 8.56
CA LYS A 75 3.17 14.32 7.52
C LYS A 75 4.60 13.78 7.63
N GLY A 76 5.22 13.63 6.46
CA GLY A 76 6.60 13.19 6.32
C GLY A 76 6.75 11.94 5.45
N ILE A 77 7.84 11.21 5.70
CA ILE A 77 8.25 10.07 4.89
C ILE A 77 7.54 8.80 5.38
N TRP A 78 6.97 8.09 4.41
CA TRP A 78 6.30 6.82 4.61
C TRP A 78 6.88 5.75 3.71
N ARG A 79 6.74 4.50 4.14
CA ARG A 79 6.92 3.35 3.28
C ARG A 79 5.82 2.32 3.47
N VAL A 80 5.57 1.56 2.42
CA VAL A 80 4.80 0.31 2.49
C VAL A 80 5.75 -0.82 2.11
N GLU A 81 5.90 -1.79 3.01
CA GLU A 81 6.53 -3.06 2.69
C GLU A 81 5.43 -4.07 2.37
N ILE A 82 5.56 -4.72 1.22
CA ILE A 82 4.67 -5.79 0.79
C ILE A 82 5.37 -7.10 1.08
N THR A 83 4.83 -7.87 2.03
CA THR A 83 5.46 -9.12 2.48
C THR A 83 4.53 -10.31 2.35
N ASP A 84 5.11 -11.49 2.27
CA ASP A 84 4.40 -12.75 2.45
C ASP A 84 4.16 -13.05 3.95
N PRO A 85 3.55 -14.20 4.30
CA PRO A 85 3.33 -14.62 5.68
C PRO A 85 4.60 -14.89 6.49
N GLU A 86 5.71 -15.21 5.83
CA GLU A 86 7.01 -15.50 6.47
C GLU A 86 7.83 -14.22 6.71
N GLY A 87 7.36 -13.08 6.17
CA GLY A 87 8.04 -11.80 6.25
C GLY A 87 9.00 -11.54 5.10
N ASN A 88 9.02 -12.40 4.07
CA ASN A 88 9.80 -12.15 2.87
C ASN A 88 9.23 -10.93 2.15
N ILE A 89 10.09 -9.97 1.83
CA ILE A 89 9.68 -8.72 1.21
C ILE A 89 9.65 -8.91 -0.30
N PHE A 90 8.48 -8.70 -0.91
CA PHE A 90 8.34 -8.63 -2.36
C PHE A 90 8.71 -7.24 -2.88
N TYR A 91 8.18 -6.20 -2.25
CA TYR A 91 8.36 -4.82 -2.69
C TYR A 91 8.41 -3.84 -1.52
N ILE A 92 9.15 -2.75 -1.71
CA ILE A 92 9.16 -1.60 -0.80
C ILE A 92 8.82 -0.36 -1.62
N LEU A 93 7.70 0.27 -1.26
CA LEU A 93 7.22 1.50 -1.88
C LEU A 93 7.43 2.65 -0.91
N ARG A 94 8.11 3.71 -1.35
CA ARG A 94 8.34 4.93 -0.55
C ARG A 94 7.51 6.07 -1.10
N PHE A 95 6.94 6.86 -0.21
CA PHE A 95 6.20 8.07 -0.55
C PHE A 95 6.26 9.09 0.58
N SER A 96 5.82 10.30 0.31
CA SER A 96 5.78 11.40 1.29
C SER A 96 4.43 12.07 1.30
N ILE A 97 4.00 12.48 2.48
CA ILE A 97 2.84 13.34 2.69
C ILE A 97 3.33 14.75 3.01
N THR A 98 2.92 15.72 2.19
CA THR A 98 3.29 17.13 2.30
C THR A 98 2.02 17.99 2.44
N ASP A 99 2.20 19.29 2.62
CA ASP A 99 1.15 20.28 2.36
C ASP A 99 0.69 20.25 0.90
#